data_AF-G4LVV7-F1
#
_entry.id   AF-G4LVV7-F1
#
_cell.length_a   1.000
_cell.length_b   1.000
_cell.length_c   1.000
_cell.angle_alpha   90.00
_cell.angle_beta   90.00
_cell.angle_gamma   90.00
#
_symmetry.space_group_name_H-M   'P 1'
#
loop_
_entity.id
_entity.type
_entity.pdbx_description
1 polymer ?
#
loop_
_entity_poly.entity_id
_entity_poly.type
_entity_poly.pdbx_seq_one_letter_code
_entity_poly.pdbx_strand_id
1 'polypeptide(L)' 'MLHNHPFSSSWMVYNPWTRRLSSEEKENLKPAILQSASADELIESIIDRTGKQVTAVDVKTMKAQLSTDILYSSW' A
#
# COMPACT_ATOMS: atom_id res chain seq x y z
N MET A 1 19.98 6.30 -13.14
CA MET A 1 18.91 7.33 -13.15
C MET A 1 17.70 6.70 -12.48
N LEU A 2 17.13 7.38 -11.49
CA LEU A 2 16.05 6.86 -10.64
C LEU A 2 14.85 6.46 -11.51
N HIS A 3 14.66 5.15 -11.68
CA HIS A 3 13.43 4.61 -12.22
C HIS A 3 12.37 4.80 -11.13
N ASN A 4 11.70 5.95 -11.16
CA ASN A 4 10.46 6.21 -10.43
C ASN A 4 9.45 5.15 -10.86
N HIS A 5 9.38 4.04 -10.12
CA HIS A 5 8.27 3.12 -10.19
C HIS A 5 7.02 3.94 -9.84
N PRO A 6 5.98 3.97 -10.70
CA PRO A 6 4.73 4.63 -10.39
C PRO A 6 3.98 3.75 -9.39
N PHE A 7 4.45 3.69 -8.15
CA PHE A 7 3.60 3.30 -7.02
C PHE A 7 2.70 4.51 -6.70
N SER A 8 1.90 4.87 -7.71
CA SER A 8 1.05 6.03 -7.68
C SER A 8 -0.03 5.78 -6.63
N SER A 9 -0.27 6.79 -5.80
CA SER A 9 -1.11 6.84 -4.60
C SER A 9 -2.54 6.23 -4.65
N SER A 10 -2.95 5.63 -5.76
CA SER A 10 -4.32 5.17 -6.04
C SER A 10 -4.81 4.16 -5.00
N TRP A 11 -4.02 3.15 -4.65
CA TRP A 11 -4.47 2.12 -3.70
C TRP A 11 -4.78 2.70 -2.29
N MET A 12 -4.07 3.76 -1.86
CA MET A 12 -4.32 4.45 -0.57
C MET A 12 -5.60 5.30 -0.54
N VAL A 13 -6.24 5.49 -1.69
CA VAL A 13 -7.51 6.21 -1.82
C VAL A 13 -8.69 5.24 -1.80
N TYR A 14 -8.55 4.09 -2.45
CA TYR A 14 -9.66 3.15 -2.65
C TYR A 14 -9.75 2.05 -1.61
N ASN A 15 -8.68 1.74 -0.88
CA ASN A 15 -8.75 0.68 0.11
C ASN A 15 -9.60 1.07 1.32
N PRO A 16 -10.65 0.31 1.68
CA PRO A 16 -11.46 0.58 2.88
C PRO A 16 -10.63 0.70 4.15
N TRP A 17 -9.57 -0.10 4.29
CA TRP A 17 -8.67 -0.06 5.43
C TRP A 17 -7.88 1.25 5.47
N THR A 18 -7.40 1.74 4.32
CA THR A 18 -6.64 2.99 4.25
C THR A 18 -7.49 4.22 4.57
N ARG A 19 -8.82 4.12 4.57
CA ARG A 19 -9.71 5.18 5.10
C ARG A 19 -9.59 5.33 6.61
N ARG A 20 -9.09 4.32 7.32
CA ARG A 20 -8.80 4.40 8.76
C ARG A 20 -7.52 5.16 9.04
N LEU A 21 -6.67 5.42 8.04
CA LEU A 21 -5.41 6.15 8.18
C LEU A 21 -5.63 7.66 8.11
N SER A 22 -4.96 8.39 8.99
CA SER A 22 -4.81 9.84 8.89
C SER A 22 -3.94 10.21 7.68
N SER A 23 -4.03 11.46 7.23
CA SER A 23 -3.17 11.97 6.15
C SER A 23 -1.68 11.83 6.47
N GLU A 24 -1.31 12.06 7.74
CA GLU A 24 0.06 11.90 8.24
C GLU A 24 0.51 10.43 8.18
N GLU A 25 -0.34 9.50 8.60
CA GLU A 25 -0.02 8.07 8.48
C GLU A 25 0.17 7.65 7.01
N LYS A 26 -0.70 8.13 6.11
CA LYS A 26 -0.55 7.86 4.66
C LYS A 26 0.76 8.41 4.11
N GLU A 27 1.18 9.59 4.57
CA GLU A 27 2.46 10.17 4.17
C GLU A 27 3.65 9.36 4.70
N ASN A 28 3.60 8.94 5.97
CA ASN A 28 4.62 8.09 6.59
C ASN A 28 4.72 6.68 5.95
N LEU A 29 3.66 6.22 5.28
CA LEU A 29 3.68 4.96 4.54
C LEU A 29 4.30 5.07 3.14
N LYS A 30 4.36 6.26 2.52
CA LYS A 30 5.02 6.45 1.20
C LYS A 30 6.41 5.80 1.11
N PRO A 31 7.31 5.97 2.09
CA PRO A 31 8.60 5.28 2.04
C PRO A 31 8.49 3.76 2.19
N ALA A 32 7.60 3.25 3.06
CA ALA A 32 7.38 1.79 3.18
C ALA A 32 6.98 1.21 1.82
N ILE A 33 6.05 1.88 1.16
CA ILE A 33 5.51 1.48 -0.13
C ILE A 33 6.60 1.34 -1.21
N LEU A 34 7.55 2.29 -1.23
CA LEU A 34 8.66 2.29 -2.19
C LEU A 34 9.76 1.27 -1.84
N GLN A 35 9.88 0.91 -0.57
CA GLN A 35 10.91 -0.02 -0.08
C GLN A 35 10.47 -1.48 -0.13
N SER A 36 9.16 -1.75 -0.01
CA SER A 36 8.64 -3.11 0.01
C SER A 36 8.77 -3.79 -1.36
N ALA A 37 9.38 -4.97 -1.38
CA ALA A 37 9.52 -5.79 -2.57
C ALA A 37 8.29 -6.68 -2.84
N SER A 38 7.38 -6.79 -1.86
CA SER A 38 6.17 -7.60 -1.96
C SER A 38 4.99 -6.97 -1.23
N ALA A 39 3.78 -7.43 -1.57
CA ALA A 39 2.57 -7.01 -0.87
C ALA A 39 2.58 -7.43 0.61
N ASP A 40 3.16 -8.58 0.94
CA ASP A 40 3.29 -9.07 2.32
C ASP A 40 4.20 -8.17 3.15
N GLU A 41 5.37 -7.81 2.63
CA GLU A 41 6.31 -6.88 3.28
C GLU A 41 5.69 -5.49 3.49
N LEU A 42 4.91 -5.02 2.51
CA LEU A 42 4.18 -3.77 2.60
C LEU A 42 3.13 -3.81 3.71
N ILE A 43 2.39 -4.91 3.84
CA ILE A 43 1.41 -5.12 4.89
C ILE A 43 2.09 -5.16 6.26
N GLU A 44 3.20 -5.88 6.40
CA GLU A 44 3.95 -5.93 7.66
C GLU A 44 4.45 -4.55 8.07
N SER A 45 5.05 -3.80 7.12
CA SER A 45 5.51 -2.43 7.40
C SER A 45 4.35 -1.49 7.76
N ILE A 46 3.16 -1.73 7.21
CA ILE A 46 1.97 -0.95 7.53
C ILE A 46 1.49 -1.24 8.94
N ILE A 47 1.44 -2.50 9.33
CA ILE A 47 1.05 -2.93 10.68
C ILE A 47 2.04 -2.36 11.70
N ASP A 48 3.34 -2.48 11.43
CA ASP A 48 4.42 -1.96 12.26
C ASP A 48 4.31 -0.44 12.48
N ARG A 49 4.14 0.33 11.39
CA ARG A 49 4.13 1.80 11.46
C ARG A 49 2.84 2.40 12.00
N THR A 50 1.70 1.77 11.77
CA THR A 50 0.38 2.33 12.15
C THR A 50 -0.15 1.74 13.45
N GLY A 51 0.36 0.57 13.88
CA GLY A 51 -0.17 -0.18 15.02
C GLY A 51 -1.62 -0.64 14.84
N LYS A 52 -2.18 -0.51 13.62
CA LYS A 52 -3.58 -0.80 13.34
C LYS A 52 -3.76 -2.27 13.01
N GLN A 53 -4.84 -2.83 13.53
CA GLN A 53 -5.25 -4.18 13.15
C GLN A 53 -5.62 -4.21 11.66
N VAL A 54 -4.98 -5.13 10.94
CA VAL A 54 -5.28 -5.47 9.55
C VAL A 54 -5.95 -6.83 9.57
N THR A 55 -7.19 -6.91 9.08
CA THR A 55 -7.92 -8.18 9.01
C THR A 55 -7.51 -8.97 7.77
N ALA A 56 -7.80 -10.28 7.74
CA ALA A 56 -7.58 -11.09 6.53
C ALA A 56 -8.32 -10.55 5.29
N VAL A 57 -9.46 -9.89 5.48
CA VAL A 57 -10.21 -9.23 4.41
C VAL A 57 -9.42 -8.04 3.87
N ASP A 58 -8.89 -7.21 4.77
CA ASP A 58 -8.06 -6.05 4.40
C ASP A 58 -6.82 -6.49 3.61
N VAL A 59 -6.12 -7.53 4.08
CA VAL A 59 -4.97 -8.14 3.39
C VAL A 59 -5.35 -8.57 1.98
N LYS A 60 -6.46 -9.30 1.83
CA LYS A 60 -6.92 -9.79 0.52
C LYS A 60 -7.22 -8.62 -0.43
N THR A 61 -7.88 -7.58 0.06
CA THR A 61 -8.19 -6.38 -0.72
C THR A 61 -6.93 -5.59 -1.09
N MET A 62 -5.99 -5.42 -0.16
CA MET A 62 -4.69 -4.79 -0.42
C MET A 62 -3.93 -5.53 -1.51
N LYS A 63 -3.78 -6.86 -1.38
CA LYS A 63 -3.12 -7.69 -2.41
C LYS A 63 -3.80 -7.57 -3.77
N ALA A 64 -5.14 -7.56 -3.82
CA ALA A 64 -5.88 -7.42 -5.08
C ALA A 64 -5.65 -6.06 -5.75
N GLN A 65 -5.63 -4.96 -4.98
CA GLN A 65 -5.36 -3.62 -5.50
C GLN A 65 -3.92 -3.46 -5.98
N LEU A 66 -2.96 -3.96 -5.21
CA LEU A 66 -1.55 -3.94 -5.59
C LEU A 66 -1.29 -4.71 -6.89
N SER A 67 -1.92 -5.88 -7.05
CA SER A 67 -1.85 -6.64 -8.31
C SER A 67 -2.53 -5.93 -9.48
N THR A 68 -3.58 -5.14 -9.21
CA THR A 68 -4.32 -4.40 -10.25
C THR A 68 -3.55 -3.17 -10.72
N ASP A 69 -2.89 -2.44 -9.83
CA ASP A 69 -2.03 -1.29 -10.20
C ASP A 69 -0.81 -1.74 -11.04
N ILE A 70 -0.32 -2.97 -10.84
CA ILE A 70 0.72 -3.58 -11.70
C ILE A 70 0.17 -3.87 -13.10
N LEU A 71 -1.09 -4.31 -13.22
CA LEU A 71 -1.71 -4.65 -14.51
C LEU A 71 -2.03 -3.41 -15.38
N TYR A 72 -2.36 -2.27 -14.76
CA TYR A 72 -2.60 -1.02 -15.51
C TYR A 72 -1.33 -0.23 -15.85
N SER A 73 -0.19 -0.55 -15.24
CA SER A 73 1.10 0.08 -15.57
C SER A 73 1.86 -0.63 -16.71
N SER A 74 1.24 -1.64 -17.34
CA SER A 74 1.84 -2.47 -18.39
C SER A 74 1.23 -2.28 -19.79
N TRP A 75 0.54 -1.16 -20.05
CA TRP A 75 0.07 -0.74 -21.38
C TRP A 75 0.49 0.70 -21.70
#